data_AF-A0A0E0CTZ5-F1
#
_entry.id   AF-A0A0E0CTZ5-F1
#
_cell.length_a   1.000
_cell.length_b   1.000
_cell.length_c   1.000
_cell.angle_alpha   90.00
_cell.angle_beta   90.00
_cell.angle_gamma   90.00
#
_symmetry.space_group_name_H-M   'P 1'
#
loop_
_entity.id
_entity.type
_entity.pdbx_description
1 polymer ?
#
loop_
_entity_poly.entity_id
_entity_poly.type
_entity_poly.pdbx_seq_one_letter_code
_entity_poly.pdbx_strand_id
1 'polypeptide(L)'
;MDPRSILAVDHAINKYLSVGPMIGTFGLSVGPMIGTFGVYGSAFDLYGESEFVDEIFFPHPSHWTWGHVVVITGFGVQGIYPFWEFQNSYGPLWRGAARGFGQLYAVYVLSLYMVLQWLSCMSCRL
;
A
#
# COMPACT_ATOMS: atom_id res chain seq x y z
N MET A 1 1.67 13.07 12.46
CA MET A 1 2.31 12.47 11.27
C MET A 1 3.81 12.61 11.39
N ASP A 2 4.56 11.56 11.09
CA ASP A 2 6.03 11.57 11.07
C ASP A 2 6.51 12.43 9.87
N PRO A 3 7.43 13.39 10.04
CA PRO A 3 8.01 14.16 8.94
C PRO A 3 8.55 13.30 7.79
N ARG A 4 8.98 12.06 8.07
CA ARG A 4 9.53 11.14 7.07
C ARG A 4 8.47 10.46 6.21
N SER A 5 7.25 10.27 6.73
CA SER A 5 6.15 9.75 5.90
C SER A 5 5.64 10.81 4.92
N ILE A 6 5.71 12.10 5.30
CA ILE A 6 5.46 13.22 4.38
C ILE A 6 6.49 13.22 3.24
N LEU A 7 7.78 13.04 3.55
CA LEU A 7 8.84 12.98 2.53
C LEU A 7 8.68 11.82 1.55
N ALA A 8 8.21 10.65 2.00
CA ALA A 8 7.97 9.50 1.13
C ALA A 8 6.81 9.75 0.15
N VAL A 9 5.73 10.37 0.64
CA VAL A 9 4.57 10.76 -0.19
C VAL A 9 4.95 11.86 -1.16
N ASP A 10 5.65 12.90 -0.71
CA ASP A 10 6.11 14.00 -1.55
C ASP A 10 7.07 13.51 -2.64
N HIS A 11 8.00 12.59 -2.31
CA HIS A 11 8.92 12.05 -3.31
C HIS A 11 8.17 11.21 -4.37
N ALA A 12 7.19 10.40 -3.97
CA ALA A 12 6.37 9.62 -4.91
C ALA A 12 5.54 10.53 -5.83
N ILE A 13 4.91 11.58 -5.27
CA ILE A 13 4.13 12.57 -6.03
C ILE A 13 5.04 13.38 -6.97
N ASN A 14 6.19 13.86 -6.49
CA ASN A 14 7.12 14.64 -7.31
C ASN A 14 7.71 13.80 -8.45
N LYS A 15 7.94 12.50 -8.22
CA LYS A 15 8.34 11.56 -9.27
C LYS A 15 7.22 11.33 -10.29
N TYR A 16 5.96 11.28 -9.87
CA TYR A 16 4.83 11.21 -10.79
C TYR A 16 4.71 12.48 -11.65
N LEU A 17 4.76 13.66 -11.03
CA LEU A 17 4.64 14.94 -11.72
C LEU A 17 5.78 15.21 -12.71
N SER A 18 6.97 14.67 -12.47
CA SER A 18 8.14 14.91 -13.33
C SER A 18 8.24 13.99 -14.55
N VAL A 19 7.60 12.82 -14.55
CA VAL A 19 7.77 11.81 -15.62
C VAL A 19 6.46 11.49 -16.35
N GLY A 20 5.32 11.97 -15.87
CA GLY A 20 4.00 11.69 -16.45
C GLY A 20 3.43 10.33 -16.00
N PRO A 21 2.31 9.86 -16.59
CA PRO A 21 1.69 8.59 -16.22
C PRO A 21 2.65 7.43 -16.51
N MET A 22 3.27 6.91 -15.46
CA MET A 22 4.16 5.75 -15.52
C MET A 22 3.38 4.48 -15.19
N ILE A 23 3.49 3.46 -16.04
CA ILE A 23 3.04 2.10 -15.73
C ILE A 23 4.12 1.43 -14.89
N GLY A 24 3.78 1.05 -13.67
CA GLY A 24 4.65 0.24 -12.81
C GLY A 24 4.59 0.61 -11.33
N THR A 25 5.06 -0.31 -10.49
CA THR A 25 5.23 -0.11 -9.05
C THR A 25 6.66 0.37 -8.77
N PHE A 26 6.79 1.42 -7.97
CA PHE A 26 8.06 1.92 -7.44
C PHE A 26 8.17 1.54 -5.97
N GLY A 27 9.31 0.94 -5.61
CA GLY A 27 9.66 0.71 -4.21
C GLY A 27 9.85 2.03 -3.45
N LEU A 28 9.55 2.01 -2.16
CA LEU A 28 9.71 3.16 -1.28
C LEU A 28 11.19 3.34 -0.90
N SER A 29 11.71 4.57 -1.02
CA SER A 29 13.11 4.89 -0.68
C SER A 29 13.44 4.74 0.81
N VAL A 30 12.42 4.66 1.66
CA VAL A 30 12.51 4.54 3.13
C VAL A 30 12.20 3.12 3.64
N GLY A 31 11.96 2.17 2.73
CA GLY A 31 11.50 0.83 3.05
C GLY A 31 9.98 0.73 3.23
N PRO A 32 9.47 -0.47 3.59
CA PRO A 32 8.04 -0.70 3.75
C PRO A 32 7.40 0.18 4.82
N MET A 33 6.15 0.59 4.58
CA MET A 33 5.35 1.36 5.53
C MET A 33 4.15 0.55 6.01
N ILE A 34 3.58 0.89 7.16
CA ILE A 34 2.26 0.39 7.57
C ILE A 34 1.19 1.34 7.05
N GLY A 35 0.26 0.80 6.27
CA GLY A 35 -0.91 1.52 5.77
C GLY A 35 -2.18 1.09 6.48
N THR A 36 -3.09 2.03 6.66
CA THR A 36 -4.45 1.75 7.16
C THR A 36 -5.50 2.32 6.22
N PHE A 37 -6.59 1.59 6.01
CA PHE A 37 -7.71 2.03 5.18
C PHE A 37 -9.02 1.42 5.66
N GLY A 38 -10.15 2.03 5.28
CA GLY A 38 -11.48 1.51 5.62
C GLY A 38 -11.88 0.36 4.71
N VAL A 39 -12.49 -0.67 5.29
CA VAL A 39 -13.14 -1.77 4.55
C VAL A 39 -14.60 -1.88 4.98
N TYR A 40 -15.47 -2.25 4.03
CA TYR A 40 -16.91 -2.34 4.26
C TYR A 40 -17.48 -3.66 3.71
N GLY A 41 -18.23 -4.36 4.57
CA GLY A 41 -18.88 -5.62 4.21
C GLY A 41 -17.88 -6.65 3.68
N SER A 42 -18.30 -7.42 2.68
CA SER A 42 -17.48 -8.44 2.00
C SER A 42 -16.65 -7.89 0.84
N ALA A 43 -16.61 -6.57 0.61
CA ALA A 43 -15.97 -6.00 -0.57
C ALA A 43 -14.47 -6.33 -0.65
N PHE A 44 -13.79 -6.36 0.50
CA PHE A 44 -12.36 -6.68 0.56
C PHE A 44 -12.09 -8.19 0.41
N ASP A 45 -13.01 -9.03 0.87
CA ASP A 45 -12.93 -10.48 0.68
C ASP A 45 -13.14 -10.83 -0.79
N LEU A 46 -14.14 -10.23 -1.44
CA LEU A 46 -14.39 -10.37 -2.88
C LEU A 46 -13.21 -9.86 -3.72
N TYR A 47 -12.59 -8.76 -3.31
CA TYR A 47 -11.34 -8.29 -3.93
C TYR A 47 -10.21 -9.33 -3.78
N GLY A 48 -10.17 -10.03 -2.63
CA GLY A 48 -9.27 -11.15 -2.36
C GLY A 48 -9.46 -12.36 -3.28
N GLU A 49 -10.66 -12.56 -3.81
CA GLU A 49 -11.03 -13.65 -4.72
C GLU A 49 -10.80 -13.30 -6.20
N SER A 50 -10.52 -12.03 -6.51
CA SER A 50 -10.34 -11.57 -7.90
C SER A 50 -9.11 -12.17 -8.57
N GLU A 51 -9.31 -12.68 -9.79
CA GLU A 51 -8.26 -13.20 -10.68
C GLU A 51 -7.45 -12.10 -11.38
N PHE A 52 -7.94 -10.85 -11.39
CA PHE A 52 -7.29 -9.73 -12.08
C PHE A 52 -6.16 -9.14 -11.25
N VAL A 53 -4.92 -9.61 -11.44
CA VAL A 53 -3.71 -9.21 -10.67
C VAL A 53 -3.53 -7.70 -10.49
N ASP A 54 -3.93 -6.92 -11.49
CA ASP A 54 -3.80 -5.47 -11.58
C ASP A 54 -5.02 -4.69 -11.10
N GLU A 55 -6.07 -5.34 -10.59
CA GLU A 55 -7.24 -4.66 -10.05
C GLU A 55 -6.88 -3.75 -8.86
N ILE A 56 -7.29 -2.49 -8.94
CA ILE A 56 -7.17 -1.51 -7.87
C ILE A 56 -8.43 -1.58 -7.00
N PHE A 57 -8.25 -1.81 -5.70
CA PHE A 57 -9.33 -1.75 -4.73
C PHE A 57 -9.75 -0.29 -4.47
N PHE A 58 -11.05 -0.03 -4.60
CA PHE A 58 -11.68 1.25 -4.29
C PHE A 58 -12.60 1.09 -3.07
N PRO A 59 -12.13 1.43 -1.85
CA PRO A 59 -12.97 1.46 -0.66
C PRO A 59 -14.19 2.35 -0.85
N HIS A 60 -15.34 1.91 -0.34
CA HIS A 60 -16.54 2.72 -0.39
C HIS A 60 -16.48 3.82 0.68
N PRO A 61 -16.51 5.12 0.32
CA PRO A 61 -16.26 6.22 1.25
C PRO A 61 -17.34 6.42 2.34
N SER A 62 -18.55 5.89 2.14
CA SER A 62 -19.73 6.24 2.94
C SER A 62 -19.97 5.38 4.18
N HIS A 63 -19.22 4.29 4.37
CA HIS A 63 -19.47 3.36 5.48
C HIS A 63 -18.16 2.82 6.06
N TRP A 64 -17.48 3.63 6.87
CA TRP A 64 -16.26 3.20 7.58
C TRP A 64 -16.66 2.41 8.81
N THR A 65 -16.76 1.09 8.68
CA THR A 65 -17.10 0.22 9.82
C THR A 65 -15.87 -0.38 10.47
N TRP A 66 -14.80 -0.67 9.70
CA TRP A 66 -13.59 -1.32 10.22
C TRP A 66 -12.33 -0.80 9.51
N GLY A 67 -11.27 -0.56 10.29
CA GLY A 67 -9.93 -0.24 9.77
C GLY A 67 -9.15 -1.52 9.49
N HIS A 68 -8.64 -1.67 8.28
CA HIS A 68 -7.72 -2.74 7.89
C HIS A 68 -6.29 -2.23 7.85
N VAL A 69 -5.34 -3.06 8.26
CA VAL A 69 -3.91 -2.72 8.36
C VAL A 69 -3.11 -3.59 7.40
N VAL A 70 -2.25 -2.97 6.61
CA VAL A 70 -1.42 -3.64 5.60
C VAL A 70 0.01 -3.11 5.60
N VAL A 71 0.92 -3.83 4.96
CA VAL A 71 2.28 -3.36 4.69
C VAL A 71 2.32 -2.78 3.28
N ILE A 72 2.58 -1.48 3.15
CA ILE A 72 2.77 -0.79 1.88
C ILE A 72 4.19 -1.06 1.39
N THR A 73 4.29 -1.63 0.20
CA THR A 73 5.56 -2.05 -0.43
C THR A 73 5.97 -1.14 -1.57
N GLY A 74 5.01 -0.44 -2.17
CA GLY A 74 5.29 0.47 -3.27
C GLY A 74 4.12 1.38 -3.62
N PHE A 75 4.36 2.21 -4.64
CA PHE A 75 3.39 3.13 -5.22
C PHE A 75 3.45 3.03 -6.73
N GLY A 76 2.32 3.18 -7.42
CA GLY A 76 2.27 3.17 -8.87
C GLY A 76 1.08 3.94 -9.42
N VAL A 77 0.96 3.94 -10.74
CA VAL A 77 -0.18 4.54 -11.45
C VAL A 77 -0.65 3.60 -12.56
N GLN A 78 -1.97 3.43 -12.67
CA GLN A 78 -2.60 2.78 -13.82
C GLN A 78 -3.55 3.75 -14.50
N GLY A 79 -3.23 4.17 -15.72
CA GLY A 79 -3.97 5.23 -16.42
C GLY A 79 -3.97 6.53 -15.61
N ILE A 80 -5.14 6.90 -15.08
CA ILE A 80 -5.33 8.08 -14.22
C ILE A 80 -5.42 7.75 -12.72
N TYR A 81 -5.28 6.47 -12.35
CA TYR A 81 -5.51 6.00 -10.99
C TYR A 81 -4.18 5.74 -10.27
N PRO A 82 -3.72 6.66 -9.40
CA PRO A 82 -2.62 6.37 -8.48
C PRO A 82 -3.02 5.31 -7.45
N PHE A 83 -2.12 4.41 -7.12
CA PHE A 83 -2.35 3.33 -6.17
C PHE A 83 -1.14 3.08 -5.27
N TRP A 84 -1.41 2.56 -4.07
CA TRP A 84 -0.42 1.93 -3.21
C TRP A 84 -0.44 0.42 -3.46
N GLU A 85 0.73 -0.16 -3.67
CA GLU A 85 0.90 -1.61 -3.58
C GLU A 85 1.07 -1.99 -2.11
N PHE A 86 0.36 -3.03 -1.68
CA PHE A 86 0.42 -3.52 -0.33
C PHE A 86 0.49 -5.05 -0.27
N GLN A 87 1.09 -5.56 0.80
CA GLN A 87 1.05 -6.94 1.21
C GLN A 87 0.02 -7.11 2.34
N ASN A 88 -0.92 -8.05 2.16
CA ASN A 88 -1.91 -8.40 3.17
C ASN A 88 -1.41 -9.54 4.08
N SER A 89 -2.06 -9.72 5.24
CA SER A 89 -1.72 -10.76 6.22
C SER A 89 -2.52 -12.06 6.06
N TYR A 90 -3.35 -12.19 5.02
CA TYR A 90 -4.21 -13.36 4.79
C TYR A 90 -3.49 -14.52 4.10
N GLY A 91 -2.17 -14.41 3.94
CA GLY A 91 -1.33 -15.42 3.33
C GLY A 91 -1.27 -15.32 1.80
N PRO A 92 -0.42 -16.15 1.17
CA PRO A 92 -0.10 -16.04 -0.25
C PRO A 92 -1.23 -16.52 -1.17
N LEU A 93 -2.24 -17.21 -0.64
CA LEU A 93 -3.39 -17.65 -1.44
C LEU A 93 -4.41 -16.53 -1.65
N TRP A 94 -4.39 -15.50 -0.79
CA TRP A 94 -5.20 -14.31 -0.98
C TRP A 94 -4.72 -13.58 -2.25
N ARG A 95 -5.64 -13.27 -3.17
CA ARG A 95 -5.34 -12.77 -4.52
C ARG A 95 -4.51 -13.69 -5.41
N GLY A 96 -4.50 -15.01 -5.16
CA GLY A 96 -4.00 -16.05 -6.07
C GLY A 96 -2.67 -15.71 -6.77
N ALA A 97 -2.74 -15.31 -8.04
CA ALA A 97 -1.58 -14.94 -8.86
C ALA A 97 -0.78 -13.74 -8.34
N ALA A 98 -1.41 -12.82 -7.58
CA ALA A 98 -0.74 -11.72 -6.89
C ALA A 98 -0.09 -12.13 -5.55
N ARG A 99 -0.23 -13.40 -5.12
CA ARG A 99 0.52 -14.00 -4.00
C ARG A 99 0.42 -13.24 -2.67
N GLY A 100 -0.78 -12.77 -2.31
CA GLY A 100 -1.01 -12.00 -1.07
C GLY A 100 -0.83 -10.49 -1.20
N PHE A 101 -0.49 -10.00 -2.40
CA PHE A 101 -0.39 -8.56 -2.68
C PHE A 101 -1.68 -8.01 -3.27
N GLY A 102 -1.92 -6.73 -3.02
CA GLY A 102 -3.03 -5.97 -3.57
C GLY A 102 -2.64 -4.54 -3.91
N GLN A 103 -3.55 -3.85 -4.58
CA GLN A 103 -3.42 -2.46 -4.95
C GLN A 103 -4.60 -1.67 -4.39
N LEU A 104 -4.32 -0.54 -3.77
CA LEU A 104 -5.32 0.31 -3.13
C LEU A 104 -5.28 1.69 -3.76
N TYR A 105 -6.43 2.24 -4.18
CA TYR A 105 -6.48 3.59 -4.72
C TYR A 105 -5.92 4.60 -3.70
N ALA A 106 -4.95 5.39 -4.14
CA ALA A 106 -4.03 6.09 -3.24
C ALA A 106 -4.72 7.07 -2.28
N VAL A 107 -5.86 7.63 -2.71
CA VAL A 107 -6.65 8.62 -1.97
C VAL A 107 -7.35 8.01 -0.75
N TYR A 108 -7.52 6.69 -0.69
CA TYR A 108 -8.25 6.03 0.41
C TYR A 108 -7.37 5.46 1.53
N VAL A 109 -6.06 5.73 1.50
CA VAL A 109 -5.21 5.46 2.67
C VAL A 109 -5.47 6.50 3.74
N LEU A 110 -5.92 6.04 4.92
CA LEU A 110 -6.22 6.90 6.07
C LEU A 110 -4.96 7.30 6.83
N SER A 111 -3.98 6.41 6.93
CA SER A 111 -2.72 6.69 7.62
C SER A 111 -1.58 5.83 7.09
N LEU A 112 -0.40 6.45 6.99
CA LEU A 112 0.88 5.82 6.65
C LEU A 112 1.86 6.04 7.80
N TYR A 113 2.40 4.95 8.33
CA TYR A 113 3.43 4.94 9.37
C TYR A 113 4.68 4.28 8.82
N MET A 114 5.85 4.88 9.02
CA MET A 114 7.07 4.14 8.73
C MET A 114 7.27 3.05 9.77
N VAL A 115 7.72 1.87 9.31
CA VAL A 115 8.31 0.89 10.22
C VAL A 115 9.69 1.43 10.58
N LEU A 116 9.82 2.08 11.74
CA LEU A 116 11.13 2.33 12.32
C LEU A 116 11.75 0.96 12.62
N GLN A 117 12.57 0.45 11.71
CA GLN A 117 13.49 -0.62 12.05
C GLN A 117 14.31 -0.14 13.24
N TRP A 118 14.13 -0.79 14.38
CA TRP A 118 15.07 -0.70 15.47
C TRP A 118 16.44 -1.16 14.96
N LEU A 119 17.32 -0.21 14.64
CA LEU A 119 18.77 -0.42 14.56
C LEU A 119 19.31 -0.71 15.96
N SER A 120 18.86 -1.80 16.58
CA SER A 120 19.30 -2.24 17.90
C SER A 120 19.22 -3.75 18.07
N CYS A 121 19.66 -4.52 17.07
CA CYS A 121 20.10 -5.89 17.31
C CYS A 121 20.92 -6.41 16.12
N MET A 122 22.21 -6.09 16.07
CA MET A 122 23.30 -6.95 15.55
C MET A 122 24.69 -6.27 15.67
N SER A 123 24.90 -5.47 16.72
CA SER A 123 26.23 -5.30 17.30
C SER A 123 26.17 -5.79 18.74
N CYS A 124 25.97 -7.09 18.89
CA CYS A 124 26.17 -7.79 20.14
C CYS A 124 26.73 -9.17 19.86
N ARG A 125 28.05 -9.25 20.08
CA ARG A 125 28.91 -10.41 20.40
C ARG A 125 29.85 -10.89 19.29
N LEU A 126 31.09 -10.40 19.48
CA LEU A 126 32.41 -11.02 19.30
C LEU A 126 32.80 -11.52 17.91
#